data_AF-A0A1W6ZC40-F1
#
_entry.id   AF-A0A1W6ZC40-F1
#
_cell.length_a   1.000
_cell.length_b   1.000
_cell.length_c   1.000
_cell.angle_alpha   90.00
_cell.angle_beta   90.00
_cell.angle_gamma   90.00
#
_symmetry.space_group_name_H-M   'P 1'
#
loop_
_entity.id
_entity.type
_entity.pdbx_description
1 polymer ?
#
loop_
_entity_poly.entity_id
_entity_poly.type
_entity_poly.pdbx_seq_one_letter_code
_entity_poly.pdbx_strand_id
1 'polypeptide(L)'
;MPDIPESNDWKRHDLGGFAGLVGPLYTRRTESGRAYAMRAESRHLNPAGIVHGGMIATLLDHALSALSWEAAGRVPCVSVQLDTQFYAPVQEGSLMVVQGRVKHRTGSMMFTSGEMTVDDQACASAQAVVKILMPAKPA
;
A
#
# COMPACT_ATOMS: atom_id res chain seq x y z
N MET A 1 -22.80 -0.09 4.28
CA MET A 1 -22.37 -0.41 2.90
C MET A 1 -21.72 -1.78 2.96
N PRO A 2 -22.03 -2.72 2.06
CA PRO A 2 -21.54 -4.07 2.22
C PRO A 2 -20.02 -4.02 2.23
N ASP A 3 -19.45 -4.65 3.25
CA ASP A 3 -18.04 -5.01 3.31
C ASP A 3 -17.59 -5.52 1.93
N ILE A 4 -16.30 -5.39 1.62
CA ILE A 4 -15.68 -6.13 0.50
C ILE A 4 -16.34 -7.49 0.43
N PRO A 5 -17.01 -7.86 -0.69
CA PRO A 5 -17.81 -9.07 -0.69
C PRO A 5 -16.91 -10.19 -0.18
N GLU A 6 -17.39 -10.92 0.83
CA GLU A 6 -16.67 -12.03 1.51
C GLU A 6 -16.23 -13.13 0.52
N SER A 7 -16.48 -12.93 -0.78
CA SER A 7 -16.29 -13.83 -1.90
C SER A 7 -14.88 -13.84 -2.52
N ASN A 8 -13.83 -13.25 -1.93
CA ASN A 8 -12.55 -13.05 -2.66
C ASN A 8 -11.23 -13.09 -1.85
N ASP A 9 -11.11 -13.92 -0.80
CA ASP A 9 -9.84 -14.13 -0.04
C ASP A 9 -9.20 -12.86 0.58
N TRP A 10 -9.96 -11.76 0.69
CA TRP A 10 -9.48 -10.54 1.32
C TRP A 10 -9.53 -10.66 2.84
N LYS A 11 -8.37 -10.61 3.48
CA LYS A 11 -8.25 -10.54 4.94
C LYS A 11 -8.22 -9.09 5.39
N ARG A 12 -9.17 -8.70 6.23
CA ARG A 12 -9.22 -7.40 6.91
C ARG A 12 -8.17 -7.31 8.02
N HIS A 13 -7.54 -6.15 8.15
CA HIS A 13 -6.60 -5.78 9.20
C HIS A 13 -6.99 -4.44 9.80
N ASP A 14 -7.37 -4.47 11.07
CA ASP A 14 -7.59 -3.29 11.88
C ASP A 14 -6.29 -2.97 12.63
N LEU A 15 -5.53 -2.02 12.09
CA LEU A 15 -4.22 -1.62 12.61
C LEU A 15 -4.37 -0.47 13.61
N GLY A 16 -3.39 -0.29 14.50
CA GLY A 16 -3.31 0.88 15.38
C GLY A 16 -2.65 2.10 14.72
N GLY A 17 -2.59 3.21 15.47
CA GLY A 17 -1.89 4.43 15.05
C GLY A 17 -2.43 5.05 13.76
N PHE A 18 -1.55 5.66 12.96
CA PHE A 18 -1.94 6.30 11.70
C PHE A 18 -2.68 5.35 10.74
N ALA A 19 -2.21 4.10 10.61
CA ALA A 19 -2.84 3.11 9.77
C ALA A 19 -4.28 2.77 10.21
N GLY A 20 -4.57 2.82 11.52
CA GLY A 20 -5.93 2.68 12.04
C GLY A 20 -6.83 3.89 11.75
N LEU A 21 -6.26 5.10 11.75
CA LEU A 21 -6.98 6.33 11.42
C LEU A 21 -7.41 6.39 9.96
N VAL A 22 -6.68 5.73 9.06
CA VAL A 22 -6.94 5.73 7.62
C VAL A 22 -7.54 4.40 7.11
N GLY A 23 -7.24 3.26 7.74
CA GLY A 23 -7.75 1.92 7.37
C GLY A 23 -9.25 1.73 7.63
N PRO A 24 -9.81 0.52 7.43
CA PRO A 24 -9.12 -0.76 7.49
C PRO A 24 -8.31 -1.08 6.23
N LEU A 25 -7.20 -1.79 6.43
CA LEU A 25 -6.40 -2.34 5.34
C LEU A 25 -6.86 -3.77 5.05
N TYR A 26 -6.83 -4.17 3.79
CA TYR A 26 -7.10 -5.54 3.38
C TYR A 26 -5.90 -6.14 2.66
N THR A 27 -5.70 -7.44 2.79
CA THR A 27 -4.66 -8.16 2.05
C THR A 27 -5.21 -9.43 1.43
N ARG A 28 -4.70 -9.80 0.26
CA ARG A 28 -5.01 -11.06 -0.41
C ARG A 28 -3.74 -11.69 -0.95
N ARG A 29 -3.63 -13.02 -0.91
CA ARG A 29 -2.55 -13.75 -1.59
C ARG A 29 -2.78 -13.72 -3.10
N THR A 30 -1.72 -13.53 -3.86
CA THR A 30 -1.73 -13.60 -5.32
C THR A 30 -0.65 -14.58 -5.77
N GLU A 31 -0.67 -14.99 -7.03
CA GLU A 31 0.41 -15.81 -7.62
C GLU A 31 1.77 -15.12 -7.54
N SER A 32 1.78 -13.80 -7.60
CA SER A 32 2.97 -12.94 -7.58
C SER A 32 3.37 -12.45 -6.18
N GLY A 33 2.64 -12.84 -5.13
CA GLY A 33 2.91 -12.44 -3.74
C GLY A 33 1.64 -12.04 -2.99
N ARG A 34 1.49 -10.74 -2.72
CA ARG A 34 0.31 -10.18 -2.03
C ARG A 34 -0.18 -8.91 -2.69
N ALA A 35 -1.50 -8.77 -2.68
CA ALA A 35 -2.18 -7.52 -2.96
C ALA A 35 -2.63 -6.87 -1.64
N TYR A 36 -2.62 -5.54 -1.62
CA TYR A 36 -3.06 -4.70 -0.51
C TYR A 36 -4.19 -3.84 -0.99
N ALA A 37 -5.21 -3.61 -0.17
CA ALA A 37 -6.35 -2.84 -0.59
C ALA A 37 -6.96 -2.00 0.53
N MET A 38 -7.64 -0.92 0.13
CA MET A 38 -8.48 -0.13 1.01
C MET A 38 -9.75 0.29 0.27
N ARG A 39 -10.86 0.30 0.99
CA ARG A 39 -12.12 0.89 0.53
C ARG A 39 -12.04 2.40 0.71
N ALA A 40 -12.32 3.16 -0.35
CA ALA A 40 -12.46 4.61 -0.26
C ALA A 40 -13.75 4.96 0.52
N GLU A 41 -13.61 5.78 1.57
CA GLU A 41 -14.72 6.28 2.39
C GLU A 41 -14.78 7.80 2.35
N SER A 42 -15.90 8.40 2.79
CA SER A 42 -16.10 9.86 2.77
C SER A 42 -14.96 10.63 3.46
N ARG A 43 -14.39 10.07 4.53
CA ARG A 43 -13.25 10.67 5.28
C ARG A 43 -11.92 10.66 4.52
N HIS A 44 -11.82 9.92 3.42
CA HIS A 44 -10.63 9.87 2.56
C HIS A 44 -10.66 10.87 1.42
N LEU A 45 -11.79 11.55 1.22
CA LEU A 45 -12.00 12.44 0.09
C LEU A 45 -11.31 13.79 0.31
N ASN A 46 -10.94 14.42 -0.80
CA ASN A 46 -10.54 15.81 -0.84
C ASN A 46 -11.77 16.73 -1.06
N PRO A 47 -11.61 18.07 -1.03
CA PRO A 47 -12.72 18.99 -1.25
C PRO A 47 -13.44 18.88 -2.61
N ALA A 48 -12.84 18.20 -3.60
CA ALA A 48 -13.46 17.94 -4.89
C ALA A 48 -14.33 16.66 -4.91
N GLY A 49 -14.48 15.97 -3.78
CA GLY A 49 -15.31 14.77 -3.66
C GLY A 49 -14.68 13.48 -4.20
N ILE A 50 -13.38 13.50 -4.51
CA ILE A 50 -12.61 12.32 -4.93
C ILE A 50 -11.56 11.98 -3.88
N VAL A 51 -11.02 10.75 -3.90
CA VAL A 51 -10.01 10.33 -2.93
C VAL A 51 -8.79 11.27 -2.96
N HIS A 52 -8.39 11.72 -1.78
CA HIS A 52 -7.23 12.59 -1.62
C HIS A 52 -5.95 11.89 -2.07
N GLY A 53 -5.10 12.55 -2.85
CA GLY A 53 -3.84 11.96 -3.34
C GLY A 53 -2.93 11.45 -2.21
N GLY A 54 -2.95 12.10 -1.05
CA GLY A 54 -2.27 11.63 0.16
C GLY A 54 -2.79 10.29 0.72
N MET A 55 -4.07 9.97 0.54
CA MET A 55 -4.61 8.64 0.89
C MET A 55 -4.10 7.59 -0.09
N ILE A 56 -4.12 7.88 -1.38
CA ILE A 56 -3.57 6.98 -2.41
C ILE A 56 -2.07 6.72 -2.16
N ALA A 57 -1.31 7.79 -1.90
CA ALA A 57 0.12 7.70 -1.56
C ALA A 57 0.36 6.88 -0.29
N THR A 58 -0.49 7.02 0.72
CA THR A 58 -0.43 6.22 1.96
C THR A 58 -0.64 4.73 1.68
N LEU A 59 -1.61 4.36 0.85
CA LEU A 59 -1.85 2.97 0.48
C LEU A 59 -0.66 2.39 -0.33
N LEU A 60 -0.14 3.15 -1.29
CA LEU A 60 1.04 2.78 -2.08
C LEU A 60 2.27 2.57 -1.19
N ASP A 61 2.56 3.52 -0.29
CA ASP A 61 3.67 3.43 0.66
C ASP A 61 3.54 2.20 1.56
N HIS A 62 2.35 1.97 2.10
CA HIS A 62 2.08 0.82 2.96
C HIS A 62 2.34 -0.50 2.23
N ALA A 63 1.82 -0.64 1.00
CA ALA A 63 1.98 -1.85 0.20
C ALA A 63 3.46 -2.10 -0.14
N LEU A 64 4.19 -1.07 -0.58
CA LEU A 64 5.61 -1.18 -0.94
C LEU A 64 6.51 -1.43 0.28
N SER A 65 6.16 -0.86 1.43
CA SER A 65 6.83 -1.11 2.71
C SER A 65 6.58 -2.53 3.21
N ALA A 66 5.35 -3.04 3.10
CA ALA A 66 5.01 -4.39 3.50
C ALA A 66 5.70 -5.44 2.61
N LEU A 67 5.74 -5.22 1.29
CA LEU A 67 6.51 -6.04 0.35
C LEU A 67 8.00 -6.06 0.69
N SER A 68 8.56 -4.90 1.02
CA SER A 68 9.95 -4.74 1.44
C SER A 68 10.23 -5.49 2.75
N TRP A 69 9.36 -5.36 3.74
CA TRP A 69 9.45 -6.07 5.01
C TRP A 69 9.43 -7.58 4.81
N GLU A 70 8.56 -8.11 3.95
CA GLU A 70 8.53 -9.55 3.63
C GLU A 70 9.82 -10.00 2.93
N ALA A 71 10.29 -9.25 1.92
CA ALA A 71 11.53 -9.55 1.21
C ALA A 71 12.79 -9.44 2.09
N ALA A 72 12.74 -8.64 3.15
CA ALA A 72 13.80 -8.51 4.14
C ALA A 72 13.77 -9.61 5.22
N GLY A 73 12.91 -10.62 5.09
CA GLY A 73 12.77 -11.66 6.12
C GLY A 73 12.11 -11.14 7.39
N ARG A 74 11.18 -10.19 7.25
CA ARG A 74 10.42 -9.53 8.33
C ARG A 74 11.27 -8.67 9.27
N VAL A 75 12.42 -8.20 8.78
CA VAL A 75 13.23 -7.18 9.46
C VAL A 75 12.59 -5.80 9.27
N PRO A 76 12.51 -4.94 10.31
CA PRO A 76 11.95 -3.60 10.19
C PRO A 76 12.56 -2.81 9.03
N CYS A 77 11.69 -2.11 8.31
CA CYS A 77 12.06 -1.32 7.12
C CYS A 77 11.45 0.07 7.24
N VAL A 78 12.06 1.05 6.59
CA VAL A 78 11.54 2.42 6.52
C VAL A 78 11.64 2.97 5.10
N SER A 79 10.58 3.61 4.62
CA SER A 79 10.59 4.35 3.35
C SER A 79 11.55 5.54 3.46
N VAL A 80 12.49 5.63 2.51
CA VAL A 80 13.44 6.75 2.39
C VAL A 80 12.97 7.76 1.35
N GLN A 81 12.34 7.26 0.28
CA GLN A 81 11.77 8.07 -0.79
C GLN A 81 10.58 7.33 -1.38
N LEU A 82 9.53 8.08 -1.70
CA LEU A 82 8.37 7.62 -2.43
C LEU A 82 8.09 8.63 -3.55
N ASP A 83 7.96 8.14 -4.77
CA ASP A 83 7.55 8.89 -5.94
C ASP A 83 6.25 8.29 -6.47
N THR A 84 5.23 9.12 -6.70
CA THR A 84 3.87 8.69 -7.06
C THR A 84 3.38 9.39 -8.31
N GLN A 85 2.73 8.65 -9.21
CA GLN A 85 2.02 9.17 -10.37
C GLN A 85 0.52 8.92 -10.21
N PHE A 86 -0.32 9.92 -10.50
CA PHE A 86 -1.79 9.80 -10.46
C PHE A 86 -2.34 9.95 -11.88
N TYR A 87 -2.99 8.91 -12.39
CA TYR A 87 -3.49 8.82 -13.76
C TYR A 87 -4.98 9.12 -13.87
N ALA A 88 -5.76 8.71 -12.87
CA ALA A 88 -7.21 8.84 -12.88
C ALA A 88 -7.75 9.14 -11.46
N PRO A 89 -8.85 9.91 -11.34
CA PRO A 89 -9.50 10.15 -10.07
C PRO A 89 -10.15 8.87 -9.53
N VAL A 90 -10.13 8.70 -8.21
CA VAL A 90 -10.81 7.58 -7.52
C VAL A 90 -12.03 8.11 -6.78
N GLN A 91 -13.17 7.45 -6.97
CA GLN A 91 -14.44 7.83 -6.36
C GLN A 91 -14.62 7.18 -4.99
N GLU A 92 -15.46 7.79 -4.14
CA GLU A 92 -15.93 7.16 -2.91
C GLU A 92 -16.51 5.76 -3.17
N GLY A 93 -16.30 4.81 -2.25
CA GLY A 93 -16.76 3.43 -2.37
C GLY A 93 -15.87 2.52 -3.23
N SER A 94 -14.96 3.09 -4.03
CA SER A 94 -14.00 2.32 -4.83
C SER A 94 -13.13 1.42 -3.96
N LEU A 95 -12.87 0.20 -4.43
CA LEU A 95 -11.83 -0.64 -3.84
C LEU A 95 -10.50 -0.34 -4.51
N MET A 96 -9.62 0.37 -3.82
CA MET A 96 -8.26 0.64 -4.29
C MET A 96 -7.40 -0.57 -4.00
N VAL A 97 -6.83 -1.19 -5.03
CA VAL A 97 -5.98 -2.39 -4.92
C VAL A 97 -4.58 -2.09 -5.41
N VAL A 98 -3.58 -2.29 -4.56
CA VAL A 98 -2.16 -2.16 -4.89
C VAL A 98 -1.51 -3.53 -5.01
N GLN A 99 -0.79 -3.72 -6.11
CA GLN A 99 0.18 -4.80 -6.27
C GLN A 99 1.54 -4.20 -6.61
N GLY A 100 2.60 -4.83 -6.12
CA GLY A 100 3.96 -4.34 -6.33
C GLY A 100 4.99 -5.45 -6.29
N ARG A 101 6.24 -5.06 -6.52
CA ARG A 101 7.39 -5.97 -6.49
C ARG A 101 8.66 -5.26 -6.07
N VAL A 102 9.57 -6.00 -5.45
CA VAL A 102 10.96 -5.57 -5.26
C VAL A 102 11.68 -5.72 -6.60
N LYS A 103 12.25 -4.62 -7.11
CA LYS A 103 13.01 -4.59 -8.36
C LYS A 103 14.47 -4.96 -8.16
N HIS A 104 15.07 -4.41 -7.11
CA HIS A 104 16.49 -4.56 -6.85
C HIS A 104 16.76 -4.38 -5.36
N ARG A 105 17.81 -5.05 -4.86
CA ARG A 105 18.34 -4.88 -3.51
C ARG A 105 19.85 -4.69 -3.59
N THR A 106 20.35 -3.68 -2.90
CA THR A 106 21.79 -3.41 -2.76
C THR A 106 22.10 -3.02 -1.31
N GLY A 107 22.92 -3.83 -0.64
CA GLY A 107 23.16 -3.69 0.80
C GLY A 107 21.87 -3.69 1.63
N SER A 108 21.63 -2.59 2.33
CA SER A 108 20.43 -2.33 3.14
C SER A 108 19.33 -1.58 2.40
N MET A 109 19.48 -1.26 1.12
CA MET A 109 18.50 -0.52 0.33
C MET A 109 17.75 -1.46 -0.61
N MET A 110 16.44 -1.27 -0.71
CA MET A 110 15.55 -1.96 -1.65
C MET A 110 14.80 -0.95 -2.49
N PHE A 111 14.71 -1.25 -3.78
CA PHE A 111 13.99 -0.46 -4.77
C PHE A 111 12.75 -1.24 -5.15
N THR A 112 11.58 -0.65 -4.93
CA THR A 112 10.29 -1.30 -5.17
C THR A 112 9.44 -0.45 -6.10
N SER A 113 8.50 -1.09 -6.79
CA SER A 113 7.45 -0.36 -7.51
C SER A 113 6.13 -1.07 -7.38
N GLY A 114 5.04 -0.33 -7.54
CA GLY A 114 3.69 -0.86 -7.50
C GLY A 114 2.72 0.01 -8.27
N GLU A 115 1.56 -0.56 -8.54
CA GLU A 115 0.46 0.07 -9.24
C GLU A 115 -0.82 -0.14 -8.44
N MET A 116 -1.62 0.93 -8.35
CA MET A 116 -2.94 0.94 -7.77
C MET A 116 -3.98 0.88 -8.89
N THR A 117 -4.91 -0.03 -8.74
CA THR A 117 -6.04 -0.22 -9.64
C THR A 117 -7.37 -0.07 -8.91
N VAL A 118 -8.40 0.31 -9.66
CA VAL A 118 -9.82 0.23 -9.27
C VAL A 118 -10.53 -0.46 -10.42
N ASP A 119 -11.27 -1.54 -10.13
CA ASP A 119 -11.94 -2.36 -11.15
C ASP A 119 -11.00 -2.73 -12.33
N ASP A 120 -9.78 -3.16 -11.97
CA ASP A 120 -8.68 -3.52 -12.88
C ASP A 120 -8.19 -2.41 -13.82
N GLN A 121 -8.59 -1.14 -13.59
CA GLN A 121 -8.06 0.02 -14.29
C GLN A 121 -6.98 0.72 -13.46
N ALA A 122 -5.83 1.00 -14.07
CA ALA A 122 -4.73 1.70 -13.41
C ALA A 122 -5.10 3.16 -13.08
N CYS A 123 -5.01 3.53 -11.81
CA CYS A 123 -5.33 4.89 -11.35
C CYS A 123 -4.11 5.63 -10.79
N ALA A 124 -3.12 4.90 -10.26
CA ALA A 124 -1.87 5.47 -9.77
C ALA A 124 -0.74 4.46 -9.76
N SER A 125 0.51 4.92 -9.73
CA SER A 125 1.68 4.08 -9.50
C SER A 125 2.62 4.71 -8.48
N ALA A 126 3.52 3.90 -7.94
CA ALA A 126 4.62 4.39 -7.14
C ALA A 126 5.92 3.64 -7.38
N GLN A 127 7.02 4.35 -7.15
CA GLN A 127 8.35 3.80 -6.93
C GLN A 127 8.83 4.23 -5.55
N ALA A 128 9.41 3.30 -4.80
CA ALA A 128 9.94 3.58 -3.48
C ALA A 128 11.36 3.07 -3.31
N VAL A 129 12.11 3.80 -2.49
CA VAL A 129 13.38 3.36 -1.93
C VAL A 129 13.15 3.09 -0.46
N VAL A 130 13.41 1.86 -0.03
CA VAL A 130 13.16 1.39 1.33
C VAL A 130 14.48 0.92 1.95
N LYS A 131 14.75 1.35 3.18
CA LYS A 131 15.93 0.96 3.95
C LYS A 131 15.57 -0.12 4.96
N ILE A 132 16.29 -1.23 4.93
CA ILE A 132 16.28 -2.27 5.95
C ILE A 132 17.01 -1.73 7.18
N LEU A 133 16.33 -1.71 8.32
CA LEU A 133 16.91 -1.33 9.59
C LEU A 133 17.58 -2.57 10.18
N MET A 134 18.92 -2.55 10.25
CA MET A 134 19.61 -3.57 11.02
C MET A 134 19.26 -3.40 12.51
N PRO A 135 19.02 -4.48 13.26
CA PRO A 135 18.91 -4.38 14.70
C PRO A 135 20.16 -3.67 15.24
N ALA A 136 19.96 -2.70 16.15
CA ALA A 136 21.07 -2.06 16.82
C ALA A 136 21.94 -3.16 17.46
N LYS A 137 23.25 -3.10 17.22
CA LYS A 137 24.19 -3.94 17.97
C LYS A 137 23.99 -3.59 19.46
N PRO A 138 23.80 -4.56 20.37
CA PRO A 138 23.76 -4.26 21.79
C PRO A 138 25.03 -3.48 22.14
N ALA A 139 24.87 -2.39 22.89
CA ALA A 139 25.98 -1.62 23.44
C ALA A 139 26.83 -2.49 24.37
#